data_AF-A0A2S9I2F0-F1
#
_entry.id   AF-A0A2S9I2F0-F1
#
_cell.length_a   1.000
_cell.length_b   1.000
_cell.length_c   1.000
_cell.angle_alpha   90.00
_cell.angle_beta   90.00
_cell.angle_gamma   90.00
#
_symmetry.space_group_name_H-M   'P 1'
#
loop_
_entity.id
_entity.type
_entity.pdbx_description
1 polymer ?
#
loop_
_entity_poly.entity_id
_entity_poly.type
_entity_poly.pdbx_seq_one_letter_code
_entity_poly.pdbx_strand_id
1 'polypeptide(L)'
;METSTFLGLFWGWITVIVSGILFVRPSVLRELKKLVVEDRGFGIMYGFLSIFLGLGSVILHNVWVFNWQGFLTVIAWLALLKGIYIIAYPEPSKKTDFELRVLSTRIALAIIGALALWMLIVIYIK
;
A
#
# COMPACT_ATOMS: atom_id res chain seq x y z
N MET A 1 -8.71 13.57 -18.08
CA MET A 1 -7.66 13.57 -17.05
C MET A 1 -6.53 12.68 -17.54
N GLU A 2 -5.28 13.13 -17.45
CA GLU A 2 -4.14 12.26 -17.78
C GLU A 2 -4.12 11.04 -16.86
N THR A 3 -3.78 9.87 -17.39
CA THR A 3 -3.77 8.59 -16.66
C THR A 3 -2.96 8.65 -15.37
N SER A 4 -1.82 9.35 -15.40
CA SER A 4 -0.97 9.60 -14.23
C SER A 4 -1.73 10.34 -13.12
N THR A 5 -2.51 11.36 -13.47
CA THR A 5 -3.29 12.14 -12.50
C THR A 5 -4.45 11.32 -11.94
N PHE A 6 -5.11 10.51 -12.79
CA PHE A 6 -6.12 9.56 -12.32
C PHE A 6 -5.57 8.61 -11.25
N LEU A 7 -4.45 7.96 -11.56
CA LEU A 7 -3.82 7.00 -10.65
C LEU A 7 -3.25 7.69 -9.41
N GLY A 8 -2.69 8.89 -9.55
CA GLY A 8 -2.23 9.70 -8.43
C GLY A 8 -3.35 10.05 -7.44
N LEU A 9 -4.51 10.49 -7.95
CA LEU A 9 -5.69 10.74 -7.11
C LEU A 9 -6.22 9.45 -6.49
N PHE A 10 -6.31 8.36 -7.25
CA PHE A 10 -6.78 7.06 -6.76
C PHE A 10 -5.91 6.55 -5.60
N TRP A 11 -4.59 6.43 -5.82
CA TRP A 11 -3.64 5.93 -4.82
C TRP A 11 -3.46 6.90 -3.65
N GLY A 12 -3.50 8.20 -3.91
CA GLY A 12 -3.46 9.24 -2.89
C GLY A 12 -4.64 9.11 -1.92
N TRP A 13 -5.87 9.22 -2.45
CA TRP A 13 -7.07 9.21 -1.62
C TRP A 13 -7.28 7.88 -0.88
N ILE A 14 -7.12 6.73 -1.56
CA ILE A 14 -7.31 5.45 -0.89
C ILE A 14 -6.33 5.27 0.28
N THR A 15 -5.08 5.72 0.11
CA THR A 15 -4.04 5.63 1.13
C THR A 15 -4.32 6.57 2.30
N VAL A 16 -4.72 7.81 2.04
CA VAL A 16 -5.06 8.78 3.09
C VAL A 16 -6.26 8.30 3.91
N ILE A 17 -7.31 7.82 3.24
CA ILE A 17 -8.51 7.30 3.91
C ILE A 17 -8.16 6.07 4.76
N VAL A 18 -7.47 5.08 4.19
CA VAL A 18 -7.14 3.83 4.89
C VAL A 18 -6.18 4.10 6.06
N SER A 19 -5.11 4.87 5.84
CA SER A 19 -4.18 5.22 6.91
C SER A 19 -4.88 6.00 8.02
N GLY A 20 -5.71 7.00 7.69
CA GLY A 20 -6.49 7.76 8.66
C GLY A 20 -7.39 6.87 9.53
N ILE A 21 -8.15 5.96 8.92
CA ILE A 21 -9.00 5.01 9.65
C ILE A 21 -8.16 4.14 10.59
N LEU A 22 -7.05 3.58 10.11
CA LEU A 22 -6.20 2.66 10.89
C LEU A 22 -5.39 3.38 11.99
N PHE A 23 -5.12 4.67 11.84
CA PHE A 23 -4.55 5.51 12.90
C PHE A 23 -5.57 5.80 14.01
N VAL A 24 -6.79 6.20 13.62
CA VAL A 24 -7.86 6.50 14.58
C VAL A 24 -8.33 5.23 15.29
N ARG A 25 -8.32 4.08 14.61
CA ARG A 25 -8.77 2.79 15.13
C ARG A 25 -7.65 1.75 15.18
N PRO A 26 -6.76 1.84 16.18
CA PRO A 26 -5.64 0.91 16.33
C PRO A 26 -6.05 -0.55 16.56
N SER A 27 -7.26 -0.80 17.07
CA SER A 27 -7.82 -2.15 17.22
C SER A 27 -8.04 -2.82 15.86
N VAL A 28 -8.63 -2.11 14.90
CA VAL A 28 -8.87 -2.58 13.54
C VAL A 28 -7.56 -2.94 12.85
N LEU A 29 -6.51 -2.13 13.04
CA LEU A 29 -5.19 -2.46 12.51
C LEU A 29 -4.65 -3.80 13.04
N ARG A 30 -4.79 -4.05 14.35
CA ARG A 30 -4.36 -5.30 14.98
C ARG A 30 -5.16 -6.49 14.44
N GLU A 31 -6.47 -6.35 14.31
CA GLU A 31 -7.36 -7.38 13.76
C GLU A 31 -7.01 -7.72 12.30
N LEU A 32 -6.85 -6.72 11.45
CA LEU A 32 -6.42 -6.92 10.06
C LEU A 32 -5.03 -7.57 9.99
N LYS A 33 -4.11 -7.16 10.87
CA LYS A 33 -2.78 -7.76 10.91
C LYS A 33 -2.83 -9.22 11.34
N LYS A 34 -3.71 -9.56 12.29
CA LYS A 34 -3.95 -10.92 12.74
C LYS A 34 -4.52 -11.78 11.61
N LEU A 35 -5.53 -11.29 10.88
CA LEU A 35 -6.09 -11.96 9.70
C LEU A 35 -5.03 -12.26 8.64
N VAL A 36 -4.19 -11.29 8.31
CA VAL A 36 -3.09 -11.49 7.33
C VAL A 36 -2.08 -12.54 7.78
N VAL A 37 -1.90 -12.73 9.09
CA VAL A 37 -0.90 -13.65 9.64
C VAL A 37 -1.47 -15.05 9.88
N GLU A 38 -2.70 -15.16 10.34
CA GLU A 38 -3.31 -16.42 10.77
C GLU A 38 -4.20 -17.05 9.69
N ASP A 39 -4.82 -16.24 8.82
CA ASP A 39 -5.69 -16.71 7.77
C ASP A 39 -4.95 -16.75 6.42
N ARG A 40 -4.64 -17.98 5.98
CA ARG A 40 -3.96 -18.21 4.71
C ARG A 40 -4.80 -17.76 3.51
N GLY A 41 -6.12 -17.94 3.55
CA GLY A 41 -7.02 -17.53 2.48
C GLY A 41 -7.04 -16.02 2.31
N PHE A 42 -7.11 -15.29 3.43
CA PHE A 42 -7.02 -13.84 3.45
C PHE A 42 -5.69 -13.34 2.92
N GLY A 43 -4.58 -13.96 3.34
CA GLY A 43 -3.23 -13.63 2.84
C GLY A 43 -3.10 -13.78 1.31
N ILE A 44 -3.60 -14.90 0.76
CA ILE A 44 -3.58 -15.16 -0.69
C ILE A 44 -4.46 -14.15 -1.44
N MET A 45 -5.69 -13.90 -0.97
CA MET A 45 -6.59 -12.92 -1.57
C MET A 45 -5.98 -11.50 -1.57
N TYR A 46 -5.36 -11.11 -0.46
CA TYR A 46 -4.63 -9.85 -0.35
C TYR A 46 -3.47 -9.78 -1.35
N GLY A 47 -2.72 -10.87 -1.50
CA GLY A 47 -1.65 -11.00 -2.50
C GLY A 47 -2.17 -10.77 -3.93
N PHE A 48 -3.25 -11.45 -4.32
CA PHE A 48 -3.85 -11.29 -5.64
C PHE A 48 -4.34 -9.86 -5.90
N LEU A 49 -5.01 -9.24 -4.93
CA LEU A 49 -5.46 -7.85 -5.04
C LEU A 49 -4.27 -6.89 -5.22
N SER A 50 -3.19 -7.12 -4.47
CA SER A 50 -1.95 -6.34 -4.57
C SER A 50 -1.29 -6.49 -5.94
N ILE A 51 -1.26 -7.71 -6.51
CA ILE A 51 -0.76 -7.93 -7.88
C ILE A 51 -1.66 -7.22 -8.89
N PHE A 52 -2.97 -7.38 -8.80
CA PHE A 52 -3.91 -6.78 -9.75
C PHE A 52 -3.78 -5.25 -9.79
N LEU A 53 -3.80 -4.61 -8.62
CA LEU A 53 -3.67 -3.16 -8.50
C LEU A 53 -2.26 -2.67 -8.88
N GLY A 54 -1.22 -3.40 -8.46
CA GLY A 54 0.18 -3.07 -8.77
C GLY A 54 0.47 -3.18 -10.26
N LEU A 55 0.16 -4.33 -10.88
CA LEU A 55 0.37 -4.57 -12.31
C LEU A 55 -0.43 -3.59 -13.18
N GLY A 56 -1.72 -3.40 -12.86
CA GLY A 56 -2.55 -2.42 -13.57
C GLY A 56 -1.96 -1.01 -13.50
N SER A 57 -1.45 -0.62 -12.33
CA SER A 57 -0.79 0.68 -12.15
C SER A 57 0.53 0.77 -12.93
N VAL A 58 1.36 -0.27 -12.93
CA VAL A 58 2.63 -0.30 -13.69
C VAL A 58 2.38 -0.19 -15.19
N ILE A 59 1.39 -0.93 -15.73
CA ILE A 59 1.06 -0.89 -17.17
C ILE A 59 0.60 0.51 -17.58
N LEU A 60 -0.24 1.14 -16.76
CA LEU A 60 -0.83 2.45 -17.03
C LEU A 60 0.11 3.62 -16.68
N HIS A 61 1.10 3.39 -15.82
CA HIS A 61 2.00 4.40 -15.28
C HIS A 61 3.35 3.80 -14.86
N ASN A 62 4.36 3.99 -15.70
CA ASN A 62 5.74 3.59 -15.42
C ASN A 62 6.70 4.71 -15.86
N VAL A 63 6.75 5.78 -15.07
CA VAL A 63 7.50 7.01 -15.38
C VAL A 63 8.50 7.30 -14.27
N TRP A 64 9.78 7.13 -14.58
CA TRP A 64 10.87 7.34 -13.62
C TRP A 64 11.38 8.78 -13.67
N VAL A 65 10.69 9.67 -12.97
CA VAL A 65 11.03 11.09 -12.83
C VAL A 65 11.08 11.49 -11.36
N PHE A 66 11.95 12.42 -10.98
CA PHE A 66 12.08 12.89 -9.59
C PHE A 66 10.95 13.86 -9.19
N ASN A 67 9.71 13.41 -9.27
CA ASN A 67 8.52 14.13 -8.82
C ASN A 67 7.44 13.13 -8.33
N TRP A 68 6.20 13.60 -8.12
CA TRP A 68 5.11 12.75 -7.63
C TRP A 68 4.77 11.56 -8.55
N GLN A 69 5.02 11.66 -9.86
CA GLN A 69 4.84 10.55 -10.82
C GLN A 69 5.88 9.44 -10.59
N GLY A 70 7.14 9.80 -10.28
CA GLY A 70 8.12 8.80 -9.86
C GLY A 70 7.73 8.11 -8.56
N PHE A 71 7.19 8.86 -7.59
CA PHE A 71 6.66 8.28 -6.36
C PHE A 71 5.51 7.29 -6.64
N LEU A 72 4.59 7.63 -7.53
CA LEU A 72 3.52 6.73 -7.96
C LEU A 72 4.07 5.47 -8.65
N THR A 73 5.10 5.60 -9.48
CA THR A 73 5.78 4.46 -10.11
C THR A 73 6.41 3.53 -9.05
N VAL A 74 7.03 4.08 -8.01
CA VAL A 74 7.57 3.29 -6.89
C VAL A 74 6.45 2.57 -6.13
N ILE A 75 5.33 3.23 -5.83
CA ILE A 75 4.17 2.58 -5.19
C ILE A 75 3.66 1.41 -6.04
N ALA A 76 3.49 1.61 -7.34
CA ALA A 76 2.98 0.61 -8.26
C ALA A 76 3.84 -0.66 -8.25
N TRP A 77 5.17 -0.48 -8.36
CA TRP A 77 6.12 -1.59 -8.31
C TRP A 77 6.17 -2.27 -6.93
N LEU A 78 6.15 -1.52 -5.83
CA LEU A 78 6.12 -2.09 -4.49
C LEU A 78 4.85 -2.90 -4.24
N ALA A 79 3.69 -2.44 -4.69
CA ALA A 79 2.43 -3.17 -4.59
C ALA A 79 2.48 -4.48 -5.40
N LEU A 80 3.01 -4.45 -6.62
CA LEU A 80 3.17 -5.62 -7.47
C LEU A 80 4.10 -6.65 -6.83
N LEU A 81 5.32 -6.24 -6.48
CA LEU A 81 6.34 -7.12 -5.90
C LEU A 81 5.90 -7.71 -4.56
N LYS A 82 5.23 -6.91 -3.72
CA LYS A 82 4.67 -7.38 -2.45
C LYS A 82 3.59 -8.45 -2.67
N GLY A 83 2.71 -8.24 -3.65
CA GLY A 83 1.68 -9.21 -3.99
C GLY A 83 2.28 -10.54 -4.45
N ILE A 84 3.28 -10.50 -5.34
CA ILE A 84 4.02 -11.67 -5.80
C ILE A 84 4.66 -12.39 -4.61
N TYR A 85 5.35 -11.65 -3.73
CA TYR A 85 6.00 -12.22 -2.56
C TYR A 85 5.02 -12.96 -1.64
N ILE A 86 3.85 -12.39 -1.38
CA ILE A 86 2.84 -12.99 -0.50
C ILE A 86 2.26 -14.27 -1.07
N ILE A 87 2.04 -14.33 -2.39
CA ILE A 87 1.55 -15.55 -3.04
C ILE A 87 2.65 -16.62 -3.08
N ALA A 88 3.89 -16.23 -3.39
CA ALA A 88 5.03 -17.15 -3.44
C ALA A 88 5.39 -17.71 -2.07
N TYR A 89 5.24 -16.91 -1.02
CA TYR A 89 5.54 -17.25 0.37
C TYR A 89 4.34 -16.94 1.27
N PRO A 90 3.28 -17.77 1.23
CA PRO A 90 2.04 -17.51 1.95
C PRO A 90 2.15 -17.73 3.47
N GLU A 91 3.25 -18.32 3.93
CA GLU A 91 3.51 -18.54 5.35
C GLU A 91 4.31 -17.37 5.93
N PRO A 92 3.72 -16.53 6.81
CA PRO A 92 4.45 -15.47 7.46
C PRO A 92 5.56 -16.05 8.33
N SER A 93 6.72 -15.39 8.37
CA SER A 93 7.83 -15.78 9.25
C SER A 93 7.39 -15.92 10.71
N LYS A 94 7.35 -17.16 11.23
CA LYS A 94 6.98 -17.45 12.63
C LYS A 94 7.94 -16.84 13.66
N LYS A 95 9.08 -16.29 13.23
CA LYS A 95 10.14 -15.75 14.09
C LYS A 95 9.94 -14.29 14.49
N THR A 96 9.08 -13.54 13.79
CA THR A 96 8.89 -12.11 14.05
C THR A 96 7.74 -11.88 15.01
N ASP A 97 8.05 -11.26 16.15
CA ASP A 97 7.08 -10.87 17.16
C ASP A 97 5.90 -10.05 16.59
N PHE A 98 4.69 -10.30 17.10
CA PHE A 98 3.47 -9.69 16.60
C PHE A 98 3.42 -8.19 16.87
N GLU A 99 3.89 -7.72 18.03
CA GLU A 99 3.90 -6.30 18.36
C GLU A 99 4.86 -5.53 17.44
N LEU A 100 6.03 -6.10 17.15
CA LEU A 100 6.97 -5.55 16.17
C LEU A 100 6.34 -5.45 14.76
N ARG A 101 5.56 -6.46 14.35
CA ARG A 101 4.82 -6.44 13.07
C ARG A 101 3.74 -5.35 13.04
N VAL A 102 3.04 -5.12 14.15
CA VAL A 102 2.02 -4.07 14.25
C VAL A 102 2.67 -2.69 14.26
N LEU A 103 3.74 -2.50 15.03
CA LEU A 103 4.48 -1.25 15.12
C LEU A 103 5.09 -0.85 13.77
N SER A 104 5.78 -1.77 13.09
CA SER A 104 6.31 -1.53 11.75
C SER A 104 5.23 -1.16 10.74
N THR A 105 4.06 -1.81 10.83
CA THR A 105 2.91 -1.47 9.97
C THR A 105 2.38 -0.06 10.27
N ARG A 106 2.31 0.36 11.54
CA ARG A 106 1.93 1.75 11.90
C ARG A 106 2.91 2.78 11.35
N ILE A 107 4.22 2.54 11.51
CA ILE A 107 5.25 3.45 11.00
C ILE A 107 5.14 3.58 9.48
N ALA A 108 4.98 2.45 8.78
CA ALA A 108 4.75 2.45 7.34
C ALA A 108 3.47 3.23 6.95
N LEU A 109 2.37 3.04 7.67
CA LEU A 109 1.13 3.79 7.43
C LEU A 109 1.30 5.29 7.64
N ALA A 110 2.06 5.74 8.65
CA ALA A 110 2.34 7.16 8.87
C ALA A 110 3.11 7.75 7.69
N ILE A 111 4.19 7.08 7.29
CA ILE A 111 5.07 7.55 6.21
C ILE A 111 4.29 7.60 4.89
N ILE A 112 3.64 6.49 4.50
CA ILE A 112 2.92 6.42 3.22
C ILE A 112 1.69 7.35 3.25
N GLY A 113 1.00 7.49 4.38
CA GLY A 113 -0.09 8.45 4.54
C GLY A 113 0.36 9.90 4.35
N ALA A 114 1.48 10.30 4.95
CA ALA A 114 2.05 11.63 4.78
C ALA A 114 2.50 11.89 3.34
N LEU A 115 3.16 10.91 2.70
CA LEU A 115 3.57 11.01 1.30
C LEU A 115 2.37 11.07 0.34
N ALA A 116 1.28 10.34 0.64
CA ALA A 116 0.05 10.39 -0.11
C ALA A 116 -0.66 11.75 0.02
N LEU A 117 -0.71 12.33 1.22
CA LEU A 117 -1.21 13.69 1.45
C LEU A 117 -0.38 14.72 0.65
N TRP A 118 0.95 14.64 0.73
CA TRP A 118 1.85 15.50 -0.05
C TRP A 118 1.58 15.37 -1.56
N MET A 119 1.47 14.14 -2.07
CA MET A 119 1.19 13.90 -3.48
C MET A 119 -0.15 14.52 -3.90
N LEU A 120 -1.21 14.37 -3.10
CA LEU A 120 -2.51 14.98 -3.37
C LEU A 120 -2.41 16.51 -3.44
N ILE A 121 -1.75 17.14 -2.46
CA ILE A 121 -1.54 18.59 -2.43
C ILE A 121 -0.84 19.06 -3.71
N VAL A 122 0.23 18.37 -4.13
CA VAL A 122 0.95 18.71 -5.36
C VAL A 122 0.09 18.55 -6.61
N ILE A 123 -0.78 17.53 -6.65
CA ILE A 123 -1.69 17.32 -7.79
C ILE A 123 -2.76 18.42 -7.86
N TYR A 124 -3.32 18.88 -6.73
CA TYR A 124 -4.37 19.90 -6.71
C TYR A 124 -3.87 21.33 -6.93
N ILE A 125 -2.59 21.61 -6.66
CA ILE A 125 -1.99 22.95 -6.85
C ILE A 125 -1.52 23.16 -8.31
N LYS A 126 -1.30 22.08 -9.06
CA LYS A 126 -0.98 22.10 -10.49
C LYS A 126 -2.22 22.31 -11.34
#